data_AF-A0A8S8Y2V9-F1
#
_entry.id   AF-A0A8S8Y2V9-F1
#
_cell.length_a   1.000
_cell.length_b   1.000
_cell.length_c   1.000
_cell.angle_alpha   90.00
_cell.angle_beta   90.00
_cell.angle_gamma   90.00
#
_symmetry.space_group_name_H-M   'P 1'
#
loop_
_entity.id
_entity.type
_entity.pdbx_description
1 polymer ?
#
loop_
_entity_poly.entity_id
_entity_poly.type
_entity_poly.pdbx_seq_one_letter_code
_entity_poly.pdbx_strand_id
1 'polypeptide(L)'
;MEQGLSIEQLRDMVSNLRKDGLNSQQIADELSLSQDTISWLIADSSVNEKPQDVRIGWRTIGVRPQRIAAMVQLWLMLLQKNVET
;
A
#
# COMPACT_ATOMS: atom_id res chain seq x y z
N MET A 1 -5.31 7.42 19.56
CA MET A 1 -4.13 6.66 19.11
C MET A 1 -4.63 5.72 18.04
N GLU A 2 -4.34 5.99 16.76
CA GLU A 2 -4.60 5.01 15.71
C GLU A 2 -3.72 3.79 16.02
N GLN A 3 -4.37 2.71 16.46
CA GLN A 3 -3.73 1.42 16.59
C GLN A 3 -3.50 0.94 15.16
N GLY A 4 -2.25 0.98 14.69
CA GLY A 4 -1.90 0.30 13.45
C GLY A 4 -2.30 -1.17 13.58
N LEU A 5 -2.99 -1.71 12.57
CA LEU A 5 -3.35 -3.12 12.51
C LEU A 5 -2.10 -3.98 12.75
N SER A 6 -2.19 -4.95 13.66
CA SER A 6 -1.07 -5.88 13.89
C SER A 6 -0.86 -6.74 12.65
N ILE A 7 0.35 -7.27 12.48
CA ILE A 7 0.67 -8.13 11.32
C ILE A 7 -0.24 -9.37 11.31
N GLU A 8 -0.60 -9.88 12.48
CA GLU A 8 -1.53 -10.99 12.67
C GLU A 8 -2.94 -10.62 12.20
N GLN A 9 -3.42 -9.42 12.52
CA GLN A 9 -4.72 -8.94 12.03
C GLN A 9 -4.74 -8.77 10.51
N LEU A 10 -3.63 -8.30 9.92
CA LEU A 10 -3.48 -8.21 8.46
C LEU A 10 -3.49 -9.60 7.82
N ARG A 11 -2.85 -10.59 8.44
CA ARG A 11 -2.88 -11.99 7.97
C ARG A 11 -4.28 -12.59 8.03
N ASP A 12 -5.02 -12.34 9.11
CA ASP A 12 -6.39 -12.81 9.25
C ASP A 12 -7.30 -12.21 8.18
N MET A 13 -7.18 -10.90 7.90
CA MET A 13 -7.94 -10.25 6.82
C MET A 13 -7.59 -10.81 5.44
N VAL A 14 -6.30 -10.96 5.12
CA VAL A 14 -5.86 -11.55 3.84
C VAL A 14 -6.35 -13.00 3.71
N SER A 15 -6.32 -13.78 4.79
CA SER A 15 -6.82 -15.15 4.82
C SER A 15 -8.33 -15.22 4.58
N ASN A 16 -9.10 -14.30 5.17
CA ASN A 16 -10.54 -14.21 4.97
C ASN A 16 -10.89 -13.82 3.53
N LEU A 17 -10.25 -12.79 2.97
CA LEU A 17 -10.47 -12.39 1.57
C LEU A 17 -10.09 -13.49 0.58
N ARG A 18 -9.06 -14.29 0.88
CA ARG A 18 -8.71 -15.47 0.09
C ARG A 18 -9.77 -16.57 0.16
N LYS A 19 -10.41 -16.78 1.32
CA LYS A 19 -11.54 -17.73 1.48
C LYS A 19 -12.77 -17.26 0.71
N ASP A 20 -12.96 -15.96 0.60
CA ASP A 20 -14.04 -15.35 -0.20
C ASP A 20 -13.79 -15.48 -1.71
N GLY A 21 -12.66 -16.08 -2.13
CA GLY A 21 -12.34 -16.39 -3.52
C GLY A 21 -11.63 -15.27 -4.27
N LEU A 22 -11.20 -14.20 -3.58
CA LEU A 22 -10.48 -13.10 -4.22
C LEU A 22 -9.06 -13.54 -4.61
N ASN A 23 -8.60 -13.04 -5.75
CA ASN A 23 -7.23 -13.24 -6.19
C ASN A 23 -6.26 -12.27 -5.46
N SER A 24 -4.97 -12.59 -5.43
CA SER A 24 -3.95 -11.78 -4.74
C SER A 24 -3.83 -10.32 -5.24
N GLN A 25 -4.22 -10.04 -6.48
CA GLN A 25 -4.25 -8.69 -7.04
C GLN A 25 -5.46 -7.90 -6.51
N GLN A 26 -6.64 -8.51 -6.47
CA GLN A 26 -7.85 -7.88 -5.93
C GLN A 26 -7.70 -7.60 -4.43
N ILE A 27 -7.06 -8.51 -3.69
CA ILE A 27 -6.74 -8.30 -2.27
C ILE A 27 -5.74 -7.15 -2.09
N ALA A 28 -4.75 -7.04 -2.98
CA ALA A 28 -3.79 -5.93 -2.99
C ALA A 28 -4.49 -4.59 -3.23
N ASP A 29 -5.43 -4.54 -4.17
CA ASP A 29 -6.21 -3.34 -4.46
C ASP A 29 -7.13 -2.95 -3.28
N GLU A 30 -7.83 -3.92 -2.68
CA GLU A 30 -8.74 -3.69 -1.55
C GLU A 30 -8.00 -3.18 -0.30
N LEU A 31 -6.87 -3.79 0.03
CA LEU A 31 -6.06 -3.41 1.19
C LEU A 31 -5.12 -2.23 0.90
N SER A 32 -5.07 -1.76 -0.36
CA SER A 32 -4.10 -0.75 -0.82
C SER A 32 -2.64 -1.12 -0.48
N LEU A 33 -2.32 -2.42 -0.59
CA LEU A 33 -1.00 -2.99 -0.35
C LEU A 33 -0.41 -3.54 -1.65
N SER A 34 0.91 -3.71 -1.73
CA SER A 34 1.52 -4.32 -2.91
C SER A 34 1.24 -5.84 -2.97
N GLN A 35 1.19 -6.41 -4.17
CA GLN A 35 1.08 -7.86 -4.38
C GLN A 35 2.21 -8.64 -3.68
N ASP A 36 3.41 -8.05 -3.59
CA ASP A 36 4.54 -8.61 -2.85
C ASP A 36 4.24 -8.67 -1.35
N THR A 37 3.58 -7.64 -0.81
CA THR A 37 3.16 -7.61 0.60
C THR A 37 2.09 -8.65 0.88
N ILE A 38 1.11 -8.81 -0.02
CA ILE A 38 0.09 -9.86 0.11
C ILE A 38 0.72 -11.25 0.04
N SER A 39 1.63 -11.48 -0.91
CA SER A 39 2.36 -12.73 -1.04
C SER A 39 3.20 -13.05 0.21
N TRP A 40 3.82 -12.03 0.81
CA TRP A 40 4.53 -12.15 2.08
C TRP A 40 3.62 -12.40 3.29
N LEU A 41 2.43 -11.79 3.32
CA LEU A 41 1.44 -12.03 4.38
C LEU A 41 0.86 -13.46 4.33
N ILE A 42 0.75 -14.04 3.13
CA ILE A 42 0.29 -15.42 2.91
C ILE A 42 1.41 -16.43 3.16
N ALA A 43 2.65 -16.07 2.85
CA ALA A 43 3.81 -16.91 3.12
C ALA A 43 4.03 -17.05 4.64
N ASP A 44 4.34 -18.26 5.09
CA ASP A 44 4.70 -18.46 6.49
C ASP A 44 5.97 -17.66 6.82
N SER A 45 5.98 -17.12 8.03
CA SER A 45 6.93 -16.11 8.57
C SER A 45 8.41 -16.48 8.48
N SER A 46 8.71 -17.70 8.06
CA SER A 46 10.01 -18.35 8.14
C SER A 46 10.81 -18.33 6.83
N VAL A 47 10.20 -18.00 5.67
CA VAL A 47 10.82 -18.29 4.36
C VAL A 47 11.19 -17.07 3.51
N ASN A 48 10.65 -15.87 3.77
CA ASN A 48 10.86 -14.74 2.86
C ASN A 48 11.20 -13.41 3.55
N GLU A 49 12.18 -12.70 2.98
CA GLU A 49 12.62 -11.37 3.41
C GLU A 49 11.42 -10.40 3.33
N LYS A 50 11.17 -9.64 4.40
CA LYS A 50 10.07 -8.68 4.45
C LYS A 50 10.20 -7.70 3.26
N PRO A 51 9.10 -7.39 2.54
CA PRO A 51 9.15 -6.41 1.46
C PRO A 51 9.76 -5.09 1.92
N GLN A 52 10.55 -4.45 1.05
CA GLN A 52 11.22 -3.18 1.38
C GLN A 52 10.19 -2.11 1.73
N ASP A 53 10.32 -1.58 2.93
CA ASP A 53 9.47 -0.52 3.44
C ASP A 53 9.89 0.83 2.85
N VAL A 54 8.96 1.53 2.17
CA VAL A 54 9.23 2.85 1.60
C VAL A 54 8.97 3.91 2.65
N ARG A 55 10.04 4.40 3.28
CA ARG A 55 9.95 5.47 4.27
C ARG A 55 9.94 6.85 3.61
N ILE A 56 8.81 7.55 3.73
CA ILE A 56 8.69 8.93 3.26
C ILE A 56 9.21 9.89 4.33
N GLY A 57 10.30 10.59 4.03
CA GLY A 57 10.86 11.64 4.89
C GLY A 57 10.06 12.93 4.82
N TRP A 58 8.88 12.99 5.44
CA TRP A 58 7.96 14.15 5.41
C TRP A 58 8.62 15.48 5.79
N ARG A 59 9.56 15.46 6.74
CA ARG A 59 10.36 16.64 7.13
C ARG A 59 11.17 17.23 5.97
N THR A 60 11.59 16.42 5.01
CA THR A 60 12.39 16.85 3.86
C THR A 60 11.56 17.27 2.66
N ILE A 61 10.28 16.88 2.61
CA ILE A 61 9.33 17.28 1.57
C ILE A 61 8.78 18.67 1.89
N GLY A 62 8.38 18.91 3.14
CA GLY A 62 7.75 20.19 3.55
C GLY A 62 8.65 21.43 3.45
N VAL A 63 9.97 21.26 3.48
CA VAL A 63 10.93 22.39 3.47
C VAL A 63 11.37 22.79 2.06
N ARG A 64 11.02 22.03 1.01
CA ARG A 64 11.40 22.32 -0.38
C ARG A 64 10.15 22.52 -1.23
N PRO A 65 9.76 23.78 -1.55
CA PRO A 65 8.55 24.08 -2.32
C PRO A 65 8.45 23.33 -3.65
N GLN A 66 9.59 23.08 -4.32
CA GLN A 66 9.64 22.35 -5.59
C GLN A 66 9.14 20.89 -5.45
N ARG A 67 9.39 20.23 -4.31
CA ARG A 67 8.94 18.84 -4.08
C ARG A 67 7.42 18.79 -3.89
N ILE A 68 6.87 19.76 -3.17
CA ILE A 68 5.42 19.89 -2.98
C ILE A 68 4.74 20.17 -4.33
N ALA A 69 5.27 21.11 -5.12
CA ALA A 69 4.72 21.43 -6.43
C ALA A 69 4.72 20.22 -7.38
N ALA A 70 5.81 19.45 -7.41
CA ALA A 70 5.87 18.22 -8.21
C ALA A 70 4.84 17.17 -7.76
N MET A 71 4.64 16.99 -6.44
CA MET A 71 3.60 16.09 -5.93
C MET A 71 2.20 16.52 -6.34
N VAL A 72 1.90 17.82 -6.22
CA VAL A 72 0.60 18.38 -6.63
C VAL A 72 0.38 18.20 -8.13
N GLN A 73 1.40 18.41 -8.96
CA GLN A 73 1.31 18.20 -10.41
C GLN A 73 1.00 16.74 -10.75
N LEU A 74 1.67 15.78 -10.09
CA LEU A 74 1.38 14.35 -10.28
C LEU A 74 -0.06 14.01 -9.88
N TRP A 75 -0.54 14.56 -8.77
CA TRP A 75 -1.92 14.35 -8.33
C TRP A 75 -2.92 14.98 -9.29
N LEU A 76 -2.67 16.19 -9.76
CA LEU A 76 -3.50 16.87 -10.75
C LEU A 76 -3.60 16.05 -12.04
N MET A 77 -2.48 15.50 -12.53
CA MET A 77 -2.47 14.63 -13.70
C MET A 77 -3.33 13.37 -13.50
N LEU A 78 -3.26 12.75 -12.32
CA LEU A 78 -4.10 11.58 -11.99
C LEU A 78 -5.60 11.93 -11.93
N LEU A 79 -5.95 13.08 -11.36
CA LEU A 79 -7.33 13.54 -11.30
C LEU A 79 -7.89 13.86 -12.69
N GLN A 80 -7.09 14.51 -13.55
CA GLN A 80 -7.50 14.81 -14.93
C GLN A 80 -7.77 13.54 -15.74
N LYS A 81 -6.95 12.50 -15.56
CA LYS A 81 -7.16 11.19 -16.22
C LYS A 81 -8.52 10.56 -15.91
N ASN A 82 -9.06 10.76 -14.71
CA ASN A 82 -10.35 10.20 -14.29
C ASN A 82 -11.56 11.06 -14.71
N VAL A 83 -11.34 12.25 -15.27
CA VAL A 83 -12.39 13.16 -15.75
C VAL A 83 -12.60 13.00 -17.27
N GLU A 84 -11.63 12.46 -17.99
CA GLU A 84 -11.65 12.26 -19.44
C GLU A 84 -12.19 10.87 -19.87
N THR A 85 -12.76 10.10 -18.94
CA THR A 85 -13.43 8.81 -19.16
C THR A 85 -14.88 8.86 -18.72
#